data_AF-A0A949XKQ7-F1
#
_entry.id   AF-A0A949XKQ7-F1
#
_cell.length_a   1.000
_cell.length_b   1.000
_cell.length_c   1.000
_cell.angle_alpha   90.00
_cell.angle_beta   90.00
_cell.angle_gamma   90.00
#
_symmetry.space_group_name_H-M   'P 1'
#
loop_
_entity.id
_entity.type
_entity.pdbx_description
1 polymer ?
#
loop_
_entity_poly.entity_id
_entity_poly.type
_entity_poly.pdbx_seq_one_letter_code
_entity_poly.pdbx_strand_id
1 'polypeptide(L)'
;MKTFSASIVMLLAFALAPQSSFAQQAAGAGPSKQEMAAKLEKISAALQLTPQQKKQILPILKQEIPQVEAVKNNTSLPPMQKAMQLKQISTATDAKITPILNPEQQQKWQIMREQERQQMIQKLESR
;
A
#
# COMPACT_ATOMS: atom_id res chain seq x y z
N MET A 1 18.40 51.24 40.46
CA MET A 1 18.19 50.62 41.79
C MET A 1 17.46 49.30 41.58
N LYS A 2 17.91 48.25 42.26
CA LYS A 2 17.50 46.85 42.10
C LYS A 2 16.05 46.64 42.57
N THR A 3 15.28 45.80 41.88
CA THR A 3 14.11 45.14 42.45
C THR A 3 14.23 43.62 42.29
N PHE A 4 13.94 42.94 43.39
CA PHE A 4 14.11 41.52 43.66
C PHE A 4 13.05 40.65 42.97
N SER A 5 13.47 39.42 42.67
CA SER A 5 12.67 38.29 42.22
C SER A 5 11.74 37.76 43.32
N ALA A 6 10.58 37.22 42.92
CA ALA A 6 10.03 35.98 43.49
C ALA A 6 8.86 35.45 42.62
N SER A 7 9.02 34.19 42.21
CA SER A 7 8.13 33.35 41.41
C SER A 7 6.80 33.03 42.10
N ILE A 8 5.76 32.69 41.31
CA ILE A 8 4.77 31.64 41.65
C ILE A 8 4.01 31.18 40.38
N VAL A 9 4.18 29.89 40.10
CA VAL A 9 3.18 28.91 39.63
C VAL A 9 2.52 29.11 38.26
N MET A 10 3.15 28.45 37.28
CA MET A 10 2.58 27.45 36.35
C MET A 10 1.04 27.38 36.26
N LEU A 11 0.49 27.87 35.15
CA LEU A 11 -0.81 27.46 34.63
C LEU A 11 -0.75 27.31 33.11
N LEU A 12 -0.76 26.03 32.70
CA LEU A 12 -1.12 25.46 31.41
C LEU A 12 -1.46 26.43 30.27
N ALA A 13 -0.56 26.54 29.30
CA ALA A 13 -0.91 26.86 27.92
C ALA A 13 -0.75 25.60 27.07
N PHE A 14 -1.89 25.11 26.61
CA PHE A 14 -2.10 23.94 25.77
C PHE A 14 -1.29 24.08 24.48
N ALA A 15 -0.22 23.28 24.34
CA ALA A 15 0.56 23.22 23.12
C ALA A 15 -0.32 22.59 22.01
N LEU A 16 -0.70 23.39 21.01
CA LEU A 16 -1.17 22.87 19.72
C LEU A 16 0.02 22.22 19.00
N ALA A 17 0.27 20.94 19.29
CA ALA A 17 1.09 20.09 18.45
C ALA A 17 0.22 19.57 17.28
N PRO A 18 0.65 19.68 16.01
CA PRO A 18 -0.07 19.08 14.91
C PRO A 18 -0.14 17.56 15.12
N GLN A 19 -1.36 17.03 15.24
CA GLN A 19 -1.60 15.60 15.32
C GLN A 19 -1.41 14.96 13.94
N SER A 20 -0.15 14.83 13.54
CA SER A 20 0.26 14.06 12.36
C SER A 20 0.56 12.61 12.77
N SER A 21 -0.36 11.98 13.50
CA SER A 21 -0.18 10.61 14.00
C SER A 21 -0.68 9.56 13.00
N PHE A 22 -0.17 9.62 11.77
CA PHE A 22 -0.28 8.52 10.80
C PHE A 22 1.08 8.13 10.18
N ALA A 23 2.18 8.81 10.54
CA ALA A 23 3.48 8.56 9.94
C ALA A 23 4.42 7.67 10.76
N GLN A 24 4.05 7.23 11.96
CA GLN A 24 5.00 6.58 12.87
C GLN A 24 4.41 5.39 13.61
N GLN A 25 3.81 4.45 12.89
CA GLN A 25 3.62 3.08 13.38
C GLN A 25 3.64 2.08 12.22
N ALA A 26 4.73 2.07 11.47
CA ALA A 26 5.09 0.99 10.55
C ALA A 26 6.60 0.70 10.68
N ALA A 27 7.05 0.48 11.91
CA ALA A 27 8.32 -0.20 12.14
C ALA A 27 8.09 -1.69 11.88
N GLY A 28 8.32 -2.10 10.62
CA GLY A 28 8.30 -3.48 10.16
C GLY A 28 8.75 -3.47 8.71
N ALA A 29 9.90 -4.10 8.44
CA ALA A 29 10.64 -4.18 7.18
C ALA A 29 9.87 -3.71 5.93
N GLY A 30 10.41 -2.72 5.22
CA GLY A 30 9.96 -2.42 3.86
C GLY A 30 9.90 -3.71 3.00
N PRO A 31 9.13 -3.71 1.91
CA PRO A 31 8.77 -4.93 1.18
C PRO A 31 10.01 -5.79 0.97
N SER A 32 9.94 -7.05 1.40
CA SER A 32 11.10 -7.92 1.25
C SER A 32 11.47 -7.98 -0.23
N LYS A 33 12.76 -7.85 -0.56
CA LYS A 33 13.22 -7.93 -1.96
C LYS A 33 12.70 -9.18 -2.66
N GLN A 34 12.50 -10.25 -1.88
CA GLN A 34 11.94 -11.52 -2.31
C GLN A 34 10.47 -11.43 -2.70
N GLU A 35 9.61 -10.75 -1.93
CA GLU A 35 8.21 -10.55 -2.30
C GLU A 35 8.05 -9.71 -3.57
N MET A 36 8.84 -8.66 -3.70
CA MET A 36 8.86 -7.86 -4.91
C MET A 36 9.31 -8.67 -6.12
N ALA A 37 10.37 -9.45 -5.98
CA ALA A 37 10.86 -10.35 -7.04
C ALA A 37 9.80 -11.41 -7.40
N ALA A 38 9.19 -12.05 -6.41
CA ALA A 38 8.16 -13.08 -6.65
C ALA A 38 6.93 -12.51 -7.36
N LYS A 39 6.47 -11.32 -6.95
CA LYS A 39 5.34 -10.67 -7.62
C LYS A 39 5.69 -10.24 -9.03
N LEU A 40 6.87 -9.64 -9.23
CA LEU A 40 7.33 -9.26 -10.56
C LEU A 40 7.46 -10.48 -11.48
N GLU A 41 7.99 -11.60 -10.98
CA GLU A 41 8.11 -12.84 -11.75
C GLU A 41 6.75 -13.45 -12.09
N LYS A 42 5.78 -13.45 -11.17
CA LYS A 42 4.41 -13.89 -11.47
C LYS A 42 3.79 -13.08 -12.62
N ILE A 43 3.88 -11.75 -12.55
CA ILE A 43 3.34 -10.86 -13.60
C ILE A 43 4.12 -11.06 -14.89
N SER A 44 5.45 -11.19 -14.79
CA SER A 44 6.34 -11.41 -15.93
C SER A 44 6.03 -12.70 -16.68
N ALA A 45 5.82 -13.80 -15.98
CA ALA A 45 5.50 -15.09 -16.57
C ALA A 45 4.11 -15.07 -17.22
N ALA A 46 3.12 -14.49 -16.54
CA ALA A 46 1.75 -14.45 -17.04
C ALA A 46 1.58 -13.56 -18.28
N LEU A 47 2.27 -12.42 -18.32
CA LEU A 47 2.16 -11.43 -19.40
C LEU A 47 3.31 -11.51 -20.41
N GLN A 48 4.29 -12.40 -20.21
CA GLN A 48 5.52 -12.47 -21.01
C GLN A 48 6.18 -11.09 -21.14
N LEU A 49 6.39 -10.42 -20.00
CA LEU A 49 6.90 -9.04 -19.98
C LEU A 49 8.32 -8.95 -20.56
N THR A 50 8.54 -7.94 -21.41
CA THR A 50 9.88 -7.63 -21.91
C THR A 50 10.77 -7.05 -20.80
N PRO A 51 12.11 -7.11 -20.94
CA PRO A 51 13.01 -6.49 -19.96
C PRO A 51 12.73 -5.01 -19.71
N GLN A 52 12.30 -4.28 -20.75
CA GLN A 52 11.94 -2.86 -20.63
C GLN A 52 10.65 -2.68 -19.81
N GLN A 53 9.61 -3.48 -20.06
CA GLN A 53 8.38 -3.44 -19.28
C GLN A 53 8.63 -3.80 -17.81
N LYS A 54 9.45 -4.82 -17.53
CA LYS A 54 9.85 -5.18 -16.16
C LYS A 54 10.51 -4.00 -15.42
N LYS A 55 11.41 -3.27 -16.08
CA LYS A 55 12.06 -2.07 -15.51
C LYS A 55 11.07 -0.95 -15.18
N GLN A 56 10.02 -0.78 -16.00
CA GLN A 56 8.98 0.23 -15.76
C GLN A 56 7.99 -0.20 -14.65
N ILE A 57 7.71 -1.50 -14.53
CA ILE A 57 6.77 -2.03 -13.54
C ILE A 57 7.39 -2.13 -12.14
N LEU A 58 8.69 -2.43 -12.04
CA LEU A 58 9.39 -2.56 -10.75
C LEU A 58 9.18 -1.38 -9.78
N PRO A 59 9.34 -0.09 -10.18
CA PRO A 59 9.09 1.03 -9.27
C PRO A 59 7.61 1.15 -8.85
N ILE A 60 6.65 0.69 -9.67
CA ILE A 60 5.23 0.65 -9.31
C ILE A 60 5.02 -0.37 -8.19
N LEU A 61 5.58 -1.58 -8.33
CA LEU A 61 5.50 -2.62 -7.29
C LEU A 61 6.18 -2.19 -5.99
N LYS A 62 7.32 -1.48 -6.08
CA LYS A 62 8.01 -0.93 -4.91
C LYS A 62 7.13 0.04 -4.10
N GLN A 63 6.21 0.75 -4.76
CA GLN A 63 5.24 1.63 -4.09
C GLN A 63 4.01 0.85 -3.59
N GLU A 64 3.53 -0.14 -4.34
CA GLU A 64 2.31 -0.87 -4.04
C GLU A 64 2.46 -1.84 -2.86
N ILE A 65 3.52 -2.64 -2.84
CA ILE A 65 3.68 -3.73 -1.85
C ILE A 65 3.56 -3.24 -0.40
N PRO A 66 4.24 -2.16 0.06
CA PRO A 66 4.09 -1.71 1.44
C PRO A 66 2.66 -1.28 1.79
N GLN A 67 1.91 -0.74 0.83
CA GLN A 67 0.49 -0.39 1.04
C GLN A 67 -0.35 -1.66 1.23
N VAL A 68 -0.11 -2.69 0.41
CA VAL A 68 -0.79 -3.98 0.52
C VAL A 68 -0.46 -4.65 1.86
N GLU A 69 0.81 -4.68 2.26
CA GLU A 69 1.25 -5.23 3.54
C GLU A 69 0.61 -4.51 4.72
N ALA A 70 0.57 -3.17 4.69
CA ALA A 70 -0.07 -2.37 5.74
C ALA A 70 -1.56 -2.76 5.92
N VAL A 71 -2.32 -2.92 4.84
CA VAL A 71 -3.73 -3.34 4.92
C VAL A 71 -3.88 -4.78 5.40
N LYS A 72 -3.03 -5.70 4.91
CA LYS A 72 -3.07 -7.11 5.32
C LYS A 72 -2.78 -7.28 6.81
N ASN A 73 -1.73 -6.62 7.30
CA ASN A 73 -1.24 -6.74 8.67
C ASN A 73 -2.02 -5.91 9.69
N ASN A 74 -2.89 -4.99 9.26
CA ASN A 74 -3.73 -4.22 10.16
C ASN A 74 -4.78 -5.12 10.84
N THR A 75 -4.58 -5.48 12.11
CA THR A 75 -5.50 -6.37 12.86
C THR A 75 -6.79 -5.69 13.31
N SER A 76 -6.86 -4.36 13.23
CA SER A 76 -8.02 -3.57 13.66
C SER A 76 -9.08 -3.43 12.58
N LEU A 77 -8.75 -3.71 11.31
CA LEU A 77 -9.71 -3.59 10.19
C LEU A 77 -10.56 -4.85 10.00
N PRO A 78 -11.90 -4.72 9.91
CA PRO A 78 -12.77 -5.80 9.50
C PRO A 78 -12.44 -6.34 8.09
N PRO A 79 -12.75 -7.61 7.78
CA PRO A 79 -12.43 -8.22 6.48
C PRO A 79 -12.94 -7.44 5.27
N MET A 80 -14.18 -6.93 5.34
CA MET A 80 -14.78 -6.14 4.24
C MET A 80 -14.01 -4.84 3.97
N GLN A 81 -13.60 -4.13 5.04
CA GLN A 81 -12.83 -2.90 4.89
C GLN A 81 -11.44 -3.16 4.33
N LYS A 82 -10.78 -4.25 4.75
CA LYS A 82 -9.51 -4.69 4.14
C LYS A 82 -9.66 -4.96 2.65
N ALA A 83 -10.70 -5.69 2.25
CA ALA A 83 -10.97 -5.99 0.86
C ALA A 83 -11.17 -4.72 0.01
N MET A 84 -11.95 -3.75 0.51
CA MET A 84 -12.14 -2.46 -0.15
C MET A 84 -10.83 -1.69 -0.33
N GLN A 85 -9.99 -1.60 0.70
CA GLN A 85 -8.70 -0.91 0.61
C GLN A 85 -7.74 -1.62 -0.36
N LEU A 86 -7.69 -2.95 -0.32
CA LEU A 86 -6.90 -3.74 -1.27
C LEU A 86 -7.36 -3.53 -2.71
N LYS A 87 -8.68 -3.48 -2.95
CA LYS A 87 -9.25 -3.16 -4.26
C LYS A 87 -8.78 -1.78 -4.75
N GLN A 88 -8.84 -0.76 -3.89
CA GLN A 88 -8.40 0.60 -4.25
C GLN A 88 -6.91 0.64 -4.62
N ILE A 89 -6.06 -0.03 -3.84
CA ILE A 89 -4.62 -0.14 -4.13
C ILE A 89 -4.39 -0.86 -5.48
N SER A 90 -5.14 -1.95 -5.73
CA SER A 90 -5.05 -2.67 -7.02
C SER A 90 -5.46 -1.76 -8.18
N THR A 91 -6.60 -1.09 -8.09
CA THR A 91 -7.09 -0.21 -9.17
C THR A 91 -6.10 0.92 -9.47
N ALA A 92 -5.51 1.54 -8.43
CA ALA A 92 -4.49 2.57 -8.61
C ALA A 92 -3.22 2.02 -9.27
N THR A 93 -2.85 0.78 -8.94
CA THR A 93 -1.71 0.08 -9.57
C THR A 93 -2.00 -0.26 -11.03
N ASP A 94 -3.20 -0.74 -11.32
CA ASP A 94 -3.63 -1.14 -12.66
C ASP A 94 -3.62 0.04 -13.63
N ALA A 95 -4.02 1.23 -13.17
CA ALA A 95 -3.95 2.46 -13.95
C ALA A 95 -2.52 2.82 -14.37
N LYS A 96 -1.51 2.44 -13.58
CA LYS A 96 -0.08 2.68 -13.88
C LYS A 96 0.52 1.57 -14.75
N ILE A 97 0.09 0.32 -14.57
CA ILE A 97 0.63 -0.84 -15.31
C ILE A 97 0.04 -0.94 -16.72
N THR A 98 -1.27 -0.73 -16.88
CA THR A 98 -1.99 -0.88 -18.16
C THR A 98 -1.31 -0.16 -19.34
N PRO A 99 -0.87 1.12 -19.25
CA PRO A 99 -0.24 1.81 -20.39
C PRO A 99 1.15 1.26 -20.77
N ILE A 100 1.78 0.43 -19.93
CA ILE A 100 3.07 -0.22 -20.20
C ILE A 100 2.88 -1.49 -21.03
N LEU A 101 1.67 -2.05 -21.01
CA LEU A 101 1.32 -3.31 -21.64
C LEU A 101 0.83 -3.10 -23.08
N ASN A 102 1.11 -4.07 -23.96
CA ASN A 102 0.49 -4.12 -25.28
C ASN A 102 -0.97 -4.64 -25.19
N PRO A 103 -1.79 -4.54 -26.25
CA PRO A 103 -3.20 -4.94 -26.18
C PRO A 103 -3.46 -6.39 -25.74
N GLU A 104 -2.64 -7.35 -26.19
CA GLU A 104 -2.77 -8.76 -25.79
C GLU A 104 -2.47 -8.94 -24.29
N GLN A 105 -1.41 -8.30 -23.81
CA GLN A 105 -1.03 -8.31 -22.40
C GLN A 105 -2.07 -7.63 -21.52
N GLN A 106 -2.69 -6.55 -22.00
CA GLN A 106 -3.80 -5.89 -21.29
C GLN A 106 -4.99 -6.82 -21.10
N GLN A 107 -5.37 -7.60 -22.13
CA GLN A 107 -6.45 -8.58 -21.98
C GLN A 107 -6.13 -9.64 -20.92
N LYS A 108 -4.91 -10.21 -20.96
CA LYS A 108 -4.45 -11.18 -19.94
C LYS A 108 -4.45 -10.55 -18.54
N TRP A 109 -4.01 -9.30 -18.42
CA TRP A 109 -4.02 -8.56 -17.17
C TRP A 109 -5.42 -8.39 -16.59
N GLN A 110 -6.40 -8.02 -17.42
CA GLN A 110 -7.80 -7.89 -16.99
C GLN A 110 -8.37 -9.22 -16.49
N ILE A 111 -8.07 -10.34 -17.18
CA ILE A 111 -8.50 -11.68 -16.75
C ILE A 111 -7.90 -12.01 -15.38
N MET A 112 -6.61 -11.77 -15.18
CA MET A 112 -5.96 -11.98 -13.87
C MET A 112 -6.61 -11.15 -12.76
N ARG A 113 -6.93 -9.87 -13.04
CA ARG A 113 -7.58 -8.99 -12.07
C ARG A 113 -9.00 -9.38 -11.75
N GLU A 114 -9.73 -9.90 -12.72
CA GLU A 114 -11.05 -10.45 -12.46
C GLU A 114 -10.98 -11.70 -11.59
N GLN A 115 -10.05 -12.62 -11.87
CA GLN A 115 -9.83 -13.81 -11.02
C GLN A 115 -9.48 -13.43 -9.58
N GLU A 116 -8.58 -12.47 -9.37
CA GLU A 116 -8.22 -11.98 -8.04
C GLU A 116 -9.42 -11.36 -7.31
N ARG A 117 -10.30 -10.66 -8.04
CA ARG A 117 -11.55 -10.10 -7.49
C ARG A 117 -12.54 -11.19 -7.09
N GLN A 118 -12.73 -12.22 -7.92
CA GLN A 118 -13.60 -13.35 -7.61
C GLN A 118 -13.11 -14.11 -6.38
N GLN A 119 -11.80 -14.36 -6.27
CA GLN A 119 -11.19 -14.97 -5.09
C GLN A 119 -11.40 -14.12 -3.83
N MET A 120 -11.31 -12.80 -3.96
CA MET A 120 -11.58 -11.89 -2.85
C MET A 120 -13.05 -11.98 -2.40
N ILE A 121 -14.00 -11.98 -3.33
CA ILE A 121 -15.44 -12.10 -3.03
C ILE A 121 -15.72 -13.44 -2.34
N GLN A 122 -15.24 -14.55 -2.91
CA GLN A 122 -15.43 -15.89 -2.33
C GLN A 122 -14.87 -15.98 -0.90
N LYS A 123 -13.73 -15.33 -0.63
CA LYS A 123 -13.15 -15.29 0.72
C LYS A 123 -13.98 -14.45 1.70
N LEU A 124 -14.73 -13.46 1.23
CA LEU A 124 -15.65 -12.68 2.06
C LEU A 124 -16.96 -13.41 2.32
N GLU A 125 -17.44 -14.20 1.36
CA GLU A 125 -18.66 -15.01 1.48
C GLU A 125 -18.48 -16.22 2.41
N SER A 126 -17.26 -16.77 2.47
CA SER A 126 -16.92 -17.93 3.31
C SER A 126 -16.57 -17.58 4.77
N ARG A 127 -16.89 -16.37 5.21
CA ARG A 127 -16.60 -15.85 6.57
C ARG A 127 -17.86 -15.65 7.36
#